data_AF-A0A0S4MIU2-F1
#
_entry.id   AF-A0A0S4MIU2-F1
#
_cell.length_a   1.000
_cell.length_b   1.000
_cell.length_c   1.000
_cell.angle_alpha   90.00
_cell.angle_beta   90.00
_cell.angle_gamma   90.00
#
_symmetry.space_group_name_H-M   'P 1'
#
loop_
_entity.id
_entity.type
_entity.pdbx_description
1 polymer ?
#
loop_
_entity_poly.entity_id
_entity_poly.type
_entity_poly.pdbx_seq_one_letter_code
_entity_poly.pdbx_strand_id
1 'polypeptide(L)' 'MIIYRQNIENGVPIYEIITKTFKTITVKCDETFSEFEIYKLLSLLENDVDTMKMSY' A
#
# COMPACT_ATOMS: atom_id res chain seq x y z
N MET A 1 1.30 9.76 -1.69
CA MET A 1 1.78 8.37 -1.85
C MET A 1 1.66 7.94 -3.32
N ILE A 2 2.49 7.03 -3.86
CA ILE A 2 2.32 6.48 -5.24
C ILE A 2 2.05 4.98 -5.14
N ILE A 3 1.02 4.51 -5.86
CA ILE A 3 0.56 3.11 -5.82
C ILE A 3 0.70 2.50 -7.20
N TYR A 4 1.24 1.29 -7.25
CA TYR A 4 1.29 0.50 -8.47
C TYR A 4 1.02 -0.96 -8.15
N ARG A 5 0.26 -1.60 -9.03
CA ARG A 5 0.05 -3.05 -8.97
C ARG A 5 1.34 -3.70 -9.44
N GLN A 6 2.01 -4.42 -8.52
CA GLN A 6 3.31 -5.00 -8.80
C GLN A 6 3.14 -6.36 -9.50
N ASN A 7 2.30 -7.24 -8.95
CA ASN A 7 2.07 -8.57 -9.51
C ASN A 7 0.76 -9.21 -9.01
N ILE A 8 0.45 -10.41 -9.50
CA ILE A 8 -0.60 -11.29 -8.97
C ILE A 8 0.07 -12.61 -8.58
N GLU A 9 0.04 -12.96 -7.30
CA GLU A 9 0.51 -14.25 -6.81
C GLU A 9 -0.68 -15.13 -6.44
N ASN A 10 -0.84 -16.30 -7.07
CA ASN A 10 -1.93 -17.25 -6.78
C ASN A 10 -3.33 -16.62 -6.80
N GLY A 11 -3.60 -15.69 -7.72
CA GLY A 11 -4.88 -14.96 -7.83
C GLY A 11 -5.01 -13.74 -6.90
N VAL A 12 -4.05 -13.54 -6.01
CA VAL A 12 -4.04 -12.48 -4.99
C VAL A 12 -3.22 -11.29 -5.50
N PRO A 13 -3.81 -10.10 -5.70
CA PRO A 13 -3.07 -8.94 -6.15
C PRO A 13 -2.10 -8.41 -5.08
N ILE A 14 -0.90 -8.04 -5.52
CA ILE A 14 0.13 -7.41 -4.69
C ILE A 14 0.34 -5.99 -5.19
N TYR A 15 0.23 -5.05 -4.26
CA TYR A 15 0.43 -3.63 -4.49
C TYR A 15 1.72 -3.20 -3.82
N GLU A 16 2.53 -2.45 -4.57
CA GLU A 16 3.68 -1.79 -4.02
C GLU A 16 3.41 -0.28 -3.96
N ILE A 17 3.78 0.29 -2.83
CA ILE A 17 3.41 1.63 -2.43
C ILE A 17 4.69 2.36 -2.06
N ILE A 18 5.01 3.40 -2.81
CA ILE A 18 6.16 4.26 -2.51
C ILE A 18 5.68 5.35 -1.55
N THR A 19 6.34 5.39 -0.38
CA THR A 19 6.07 6.35 0.69
C THR A 19 7.32 7.17 0.98
N LYS A 20 7.14 8.35 1.56
CA LYS A 20 8.28 9.19 1.97
C LYS A 20 9.05 8.58 3.14
N THR A 21 8.35 7.87 4.02
CA THR A 21 8.90 7.33 5.27
C THR A 21 9.60 5.99 5.10
N PHE A 22 9.06 5.06 4.30
CA PHE A 22 9.48 3.64 4.30
C PHE A 22 10.19 3.17 3.01
N LYS A 23 10.52 4.06 2.06
CA LYS A 23 10.90 3.73 0.66
C LYS A 23 9.81 2.96 -0.08
N THR A 24 9.46 1.75 0.35
CA THR A 24 8.40 0.90 -0.22
C THR A 24 7.62 0.15 0.86
N ILE A 25 6.30 0.07 0.69
CA ILE A 25 5.40 -0.80 1.46
C ILE A 25 4.75 -1.77 0.46
N THR A 26 4.76 -3.06 0.77
CA THR A 26 4.08 -4.08 -0.03
C THR A 26 2.83 -4.54 0.71
N VAL A 27 1.69 -4.53 0.02
CA VAL A 27 0.40 -4.98 0.56
C VAL A 27 -0.13 -6.11 -0.31
N LYS A 28 -0.48 -7.22 0.33
CA LYS A 28 -1.11 -8.39 -0.30
C LYS A 28 -2.59 -8.40 0.10
N CYS A 29 -3.47 -8.21 -0.87
CA CYS A 29 -4.91 -8.11 -0.64
C CYS A 29 -5.60 -9.32 -1.26
N ASP A 30 -6.70 -9.80 -0.66
CA ASP A 30 -7.47 -10.90 -1.25
C ASP A 30 -8.00 -10.57 -2.65
N GLU A 31 -8.44 -11.60 -3.37
CA GLU A 31 -8.95 -11.51 -4.74
C GLU A 31 -10.23 -10.66 -4.89
N THR A 32 -10.96 -10.42 -3.80
CA THR A 32 -12.18 -9.60 -3.79
C THR A 32 -11.89 -8.11 -3.55
N PHE A 33 -10.66 -7.79 -3.12
CA PHE A 33 -10.24 -6.44 -2.80
C PHE A 33 -9.94 -5.65 -4.07
N SER A 34 -10.87 -4.75 -4.42
CA SER A 34 -10.76 -3.95 -5.65
C SER A 34 -9.68 -2.87 -5.55
N GLU A 35 -9.18 -2.42 -6.70
CA GLU A 35 -8.22 -1.30 -6.77
C GLU A 35 -8.72 -0.03 -6.05
N PHE A 36 -10.03 0.23 -6.11
CA PHE A 36 -10.67 1.35 -5.41
C PHE A 36 -10.56 1.24 -3.88
N GLU A 37 -10.72 0.03 -3.35
CA GLU A 37 -10.59 -0.23 -1.91
C GLU A 37 -9.13 -0.04 -1.44
N ILE A 38 -8.14 -0.40 -2.26
CA ILE A 38 -6.71 -0.07 -2.00
C ILE A 38 -6.53 1.45 -1.93
N TYR A 39 -6.98 2.21 -2.93
CA TYR A 39 -6.80 3.66 -2.90
C TYR A 39 -7.45 4.27 -1.66
N LYS A 40 -8.64 3.82 -1.29
CA LYS A 40 -9.35 4.28 -0.08
C LYS A 40 -8.60 3.94 1.20
N LEU A 41 -8.16 2.69 1.38
CA LEU A 41 -7.36 2.27 2.53
C LEU A 41 -6.10 3.13 2.67
N LEU A 42 -5.43 3.38 1.54
CA LEU A 42 -4.18 4.10 1.51
C LEU A 42 -4.33 5.60 1.73
N SER A 43 -5.41 6.22 1.26
CA SER A 43 -5.73 7.61 1.63
C SER A 43 -6.01 7.76 3.12
N LEU A 44 -6.58 6.75 3.78
CA LEU A 44 -6.78 6.77 5.24
C LEU A 44 -5.45 6.66 5.99
N LEU A 45 -4.52 5.85 5.48
CA LEU A 45 -3.23 5.60 6.12
C LEU A 45 -2.16 6.64 5.77
N GLU A 46 -2.34 7.46 4.73
CA GLU A 46 -1.31 8.36 4.21
C GLU A 46 -0.74 9.28 5.30
N ASN A 47 -1.61 9.92 6.09
CA ASN A 47 -1.18 10.82 7.16
C ASN A 47 -0.45 10.08 8.29
N ASP A 48 -0.94 8.90 8.66
CA ASP A 48 -0.32 8.09 9.72
C ASP A 48 1.05 7.57 9.30
N VAL A 49 1.21 7.19 8.03
CA VAL A 49 2.48 6.70 7.46
C VAL A 49 3.48 7.84 7.29
N ASP A 50 3.05 9.00 6.77
CA ASP A 50 3.93 10.16 6.57
C ASP A 50 4.38 10.79 7.90
N THR A 51 3.59 10.66 8.97
CA THR A 51 3.93 11.20 10.31
C THR A 51 4.56 10.17 11.25
N MET A 52 4.75 8.93 10.79
CA MET A 52 5.30 7.86 11.61
C MET A 52 6.73 8.21 12.05
N LYS A 53 6.93 8.36 13.36
CA LYS A 53 8.25 8.63 13.94
C LYS A 53 9.08 7.35 13.98
N MET A 54 10.10 7.31 13.13
CA MET A 54 11.08 6.22 13.13
C MET A 54 12.10 6.44 14.24
N SER A 55 12.16 5.52 15.19
CA SER A 55 13.30 5.42 16.11
C SER A 55 14.34 4.51 15.47
N TYR A 56 15.52 5.07 15.18
CA TYR A 56 16.69 4.35 14.68
C TYR A 56 17.41 3.62 15.81
#